data_AF-A0A7J3XK00-F1
#
_entry.id   AF-A0A7J3XK00-F1
#
_cell.length_a   1.000
_cell.length_b   1.000
_cell.length_c   1.000
_cell.angle_alpha   90.00
_cell.angle_beta   90.00
_cell.angle_gamma   90.00
#
_symmetry.space_group_name_H-M   'P 1'
#
loop_
_entity.id
_entity.type
_entity.pdbx_description
1 polymer ?
#
loop_
_entity_poly.entity_id
_entity_poly.type
_entity_poly.pdbx_seq_one_letter_code
_entity_poly.pdbx_strand_id
1 'polypeptide(L)'
;MSFEINIGPQHLIHVEPLMLRLSVEGELIVDVDVDVSYIHRGIEKALEARPYIQGLYLVERICGICNAAHSLCYCLNVEQLLGKEAPPRA
;
A
#
# COMPACT_ATOMS: atom_id res chain seq x y z
N MET A 1 -17.49 20.73 24.25
CA MET A 1 -18.32 20.32 23.09
C MET A 1 -17.40 19.55 22.17
N SER A 2 -17.73 18.30 21.86
CA SER A 2 -17.05 17.54 20.83
C SER A 2 -17.68 17.83 19.47
N PHE A 3 -16.88 17.84 18.42
CA PHE A 3 -17.35 17.97 17.03
C PHE A 3 -16.49 17.14 16.09
N GLU A 4 -17.02 16.84 14.92
CA GLU A 4 -16.35 16.01 13.92
C GLU A 4 -15.70 16.85 12.81
N ILE A 5 -14.50 16.45 12.39
CA ILE A 5 -13.82 17.01 11.22
C ILE A 5 -13.50 15.88 10.25
N ASN A 6 -14.00 15.99 9.03
CA ASN A 6 -13.73 15.02 7.96
C ASN A 6 -12.65 15.56 7.01
N ILE A 7 -11.57 14.79 6.83
CA ILE A 7 -10.46 15.14 5.93
C ILE A 7 -10.27 13.99 4.93
N GLY A 8 -10.79 14.16 3.72
CA GLY A 8 -10.67 13.18 2.64
C GLY A 8 -11.94 13.06 1.79
N PRO A 9 -11.98 12.11 0.84
CA PRO A 9 -10.85 11.26 0.43
C PRO A 9 -9.85 12.01 -0.47
N GLN A 10 -10.26 13.15 -1.04
CA GLN A 10 -9.44 14.02 -1.88
C GLN A 10 -9.20 15.34 -1.15
N HIS A 11 -8.20 15.34 -0.28
CA HIS A 11 -7.73 16.53 0.43
C HIS A 11 -6.26 16.80 0.07
N LEU A 12 -5.86 18.07 -0.05
CA LEU A 12 -4.54 18.48 -0.55
C LEU A 12 -3.36 17.98 0.30
N ILE A 13 -3.60 17.66 1.57
CA ILE A 13 -2.56 17.14 2.47
C ILE A 13 -2.25 15.66 2.22
N HIS A 14 -3.15 14.94 1.55
CA HIS A 14 -3.02 13.51 1.36
C HIS A 14 -2.22 13.21 0.10
N VAL A 15 -1.17 12.41 0.24
CA VAL A 15 -0.39 11.89 -0.89
C VAL A 15 -1.19 10.82 -1.66
N GLU A 16 -2.05 10.06 -0.96
CA GLU A 16 -2.94 9.04 -1.51
C GLU A 16 -4.37 9.18 -0.95
N PRO A 17 -5.42 8.78 -1.69
CA PRO A 17 -6.79 8.88 -1.21
C PRO A 17 -7.05 8.12 0.10
N LEU A 18 -7.44 8.84 1.15
CA LEU A 18 -7.82 8.30 2.44
C LEU A 18 -8.82 9.22 3.14
N MET A 19 -9.74 8.67 3.92
CA MET A 19 -10.69 9.43 4.74
C MET A 19 -10.30 9.36 6.21
N LEU A 20 -10.15 10.51 6.85
CA LEU A 20 -10.03 10.65 8.29
C LEU A 20 -11.31 11.29 8.84
N ARG A 21 -11.99 10.62 9.76
CA ARG A 21 -13.10 11.18 10.54
C ARG A 21 -12.58 11.43 11.96
N LEU A 22 -12.28 12.69 12.26
CA LEU A 22 -11.67 13.10 13.52
C LEU A 22 -12.74 13.51 14.51
N SER A 23 -12.71 12.96 15.72
CA SER A 23 -13.46 13.49 16.86
C SER A 23 -12.58 14.47 17.63
N VAL A 24 -13.04 15.71 17.79
CA VAL A 24 -12.25 16.81 18.35
C VAL A 24 -12.95 17.44 19.54
N GLU A 25 -12.21 17.66 20.63
CA GLU A 25 -12.62 18.45 21.79
C GLU A 25 -11.75 19.71 21.90
N GLY A 26 -12.29 20.85 21.46
CA GLY A 26 -11.51 22.09 21.34
C GLY A 26 -10.46 21.97 20.24
N GLU A 27 -9.19 21.90 20.61
CA GLU A 27 -8.05 21.69 19.69
C GLU A 27 -7.45 20.27 19.80
N LEU A 28 -7.98 19.42 20.68
CA LEU A 28 -7.48 18.08 20.92
C LEU A 28 -8.24 17.06 20.07
N ILE A 29 -7.53 16.29 19.25
CA ILE A 29 -8.09 15.09 18.61
C ILE A 29 -8.18 14.01 19.69
N VAL A 30 -9.40 13.56 19.99
CA VAL A 30 -9.66 12.52 21.01
C VAL A 30 -9.88 11.14 20.41
N ASP A 31 -10.29 11.08 19.14
CA ASP A 31 -10.44 9.83 18.38
C ASP A 31 -10.31 10.07 16.87
N VAL A 32 -10.01 9.00 16.13
CA VAL A 32 -9.90 9.02 14.66
C VAL A 32 -10.35 7.68 14.06
N ASP A 33 -11.35 7.76 13.17
CA ASP A 33 -11.70 6.66 12.26
C ASP A 33 -11.01 6.88 10.91
N VAL A 34 -10.26 5.87 10.47
CA VAL A 34 -9.42 5.90 9.27
C VAL A 34 -9.96 4.90 8.24
N ASP A 35 -10.38 5.41 7.09
CA ASP A 35 -10.79 4.58 5.95
C ASP A 35 -9.81 4.72 4.78
N VAL A 36 -9.05 3.64 4.54
CA VAL A 36 -8.03 3.51 3.49
C VAL A 36 -8.52 2.76 2.25
N SER A 37 -9.80 2.42 2.18
CA SER A 37 -10.34 1.49 1.18
C SER A 37 -10.36 2.06 -0.25
N TYR A 38 -10.19 3.37 -0.40
CA TYR A 38 -10.29 4.11 -1.67
C TYR A 38 -9.30 3.68 -2.76
N ILE A 39 -8.19 3.01 -2.39
CA ILE A 39 -7.15 2.54 -3.32
C ILE A 39 -7.02 1.01 -3.36
N HIS A 40 -8.01 0.29 -2.83
CA HIS A 40 -7.98 -1.17 -2.89
C HIS A 40 -8.09 -1.66 -4.35
N ARG A 41 -7.03 -2.33 -4.82
CA ARG A 41 -6.91 -2.82 -6.21
C ARG A 41 -6.96 -4.35 -6.34
N GLY A 42 -7.15 -5.08 -5.23
CA GLY A 42 -7.17 -6.55 -5.24
C GLY A 42 -5.86 -7.19 -5.73
N ILE A 43 -4.71 -6.56 -5.45
CA ILE A 43 -3.40 -6.98 -5.96
C ILE A 43 -3.08 -8.43 -5.59
N GLU A 44 -3.30 -8.82 -4.34
CA GLU A 44 -3.04 -10.18 -3.87
C GLU A 44 -3.86 -11.21 -4.64
N LYS A 45 -5.17 -10.96 -4.81
CA LYS A 45 -6.04 -11.83 -5.59
C LYS A 45 -5.62 -11.91 -7.07
N ALA A 46 -5.17 -10.79 -7.62
CA ALA A 46 -4.66 -10.72 -8.97
C ALA A 46 -3.34 -11.51 -9.14
N LEU A 47 -2.50 -11.60 -8.11
CA LEU A 47 -1.28 -12.42 -8.14
C LEU A 47 -1.59 -13.92 -8.21
N GLU A 48 -2.65 -14.40 -7.54
CA GLU A 48 -3.05 -15.82 -7.58
C GLU A 48 -3.32 -16.34 -9.00
N ALA A 49 -3.83 -15.48 -9.88
CA ALA A 49 -4.17 -15.83 -11.26
C ALA A 49 -3.03 -15.63 -12.26
N ARG A 50 -1.83 -15.23 -11.81
CA ARG A 50 -0.71 -14.84 -12.68
C ARG A 50 0.52 -15.72 -12.48
N PRO A 51 1.22 -16.09 -13.56
CA PRO A 51 2.56 -16.66 -13.44
C PRO A 51 3.52 -15.70 -12.75
N TYR A 52 4.55 -16.23 -12.07
CA TYR A 52 5.49 -15.43 -11.27
C TYR A 52 6.10 -14.24 -12.04
N ILE A 53 6.51 -14.45 -13.29
CA ILE A 53 7.08 -13.40 -14.15
C ILE A 53 6.07 -12.28 -14.44
N GLN A 54 4.79 -12.61 -14.62
CA GLN A 54 3.75 -11.59 -14.81
C GLN A 54 3.41 -10.87 -13.49
N GLY A 55 3.52 -11.58 -12.36
CA GLY A 55 3.36 -11.01 -11.03
C GLY A 55 4.38 -9.91 -10.72
N LEU A 56 5.60 -9.99 -11.28
CA LEU A 56 6.65 -8.98 -11.09
C LEU A 56 6.18 -7.57 -11.51
N TYR A 57 5.54 -7.45 -12.68
CA TYR A 57 5.00 -6.17 -13.14
C TYR A 57 3.91 -5.65 -12.20
N LEU A 58 3.13 -6.54 -11.58
CA LEU A 58 2.07 -6.11 -10.68
C LEU A 58 2.63 -5.59 -9.35
N VAL A 59 3.63 -6.27 -8.78
CA VAL A 59 4.24 -5.86 -7.49
C VAL A 59 4.99 -4.54 -7.57
N GLU A 60 5.59 -4.21 -8.73
CA GLU A 60 6.18 -2.89 -9.01
C GLU A 60 5.22 -1.73 -8.80
N ARG A 61 3.91 -2.00 -8.92
CA ARG A 61 2.84 -1.00 -8.88
C ARG A 61 2.12 -0.98 -7.53
N ILE A 62 2.60 -1.70 -6.52
CA ILE A 62 2.04 -1.66 -5.16
C ILE A 62 2.17 -0.25 -4.60
N CYS A 63 3.39 0.31 -4.64
CA CYS A 63 3.70 1.67 -4.20
C CYS A 63 4.35 2.46 -5.34
N GLY A 64 3.91 3.71 -5.54
CA GLY A 64 4.42 4.56 -6.62
C GLY A 64 5.89 5.01 -6.44
N ILE A 65 6.41 4.98 -5.20
CA ILE A 65 7.75 5.46 -4.88
C ILE A 65 8.74 4.35 -4.48
N CYS A 66 8.23 3.16 -4.15
CA CYS A 66 9.04 2.03 -3.65
C CYS A 66 9.11 0.85 -4.62
N ASN A 67 8.98 1.09 -5.93
CA ASN A 67 8.90 0.03 -6.95
C ASN A 67 10.03 -1.02 -6.82
N ALA A 68 11.29 -0.59 -6.72
CA ALA A 68 12.45 -1.47 -6.67
C ALA A 68 12.47 -2.33 -5.39
N ALA A 69 12.02 -1.79 -4.26
CA ALA A 69 11.94 -2.54 -3.01
C ALA A 69 10.87 -3.64 -3.09
N HIS A 70 9.71 -3.36 -3.68
CA HIS A 70 8.66 -4.36 -3.89
C HIS A 70 9.10 -5.44 -4.88
N SER A 71 9.72 -5.07 -6.00
CA SER A 71 10.27 -6.03 -6.97
C SER A 71 11.33 -6.92 -6.35
N LEU A 72 12.27 -6.32 -5.61
CA LEU A 72 13.35 -7.07 -4.97
C LEU A 72 12.79 -8.07 -3.95
N CYS A 73 11.89 -7.62 -3.07
CA CYS A 73 11.24 -8.50 -2.09
C CYS A 73 10.52 -9.69 -2.77
N TYR A 74 9.80 -9.42 -3.87
CA TYR A 74 9.12 -10.46 -4.63
C TYR A 74 10.10 -11.45 -5.29
N CYS A 75 11.17 -10.96 -5.93
CA CYS A 75 12.19 -11.81 -6.54
C CYS A 75 12.89 -12.69 -5.50
N LEU A 76 13.31 -12.11 -4.37
CA LEU A 76 13.96 -12.86 -3.27
C LEU A 76 13.06 -13.98 -2.74
N ASN A 77 11.76 -13.70 -2.58
CA ASN A 77 10.81 -14.72 -2.14
C ASN A 77 10.65 -15.84 -3.18
N VAL A 78 10.60 -15.51 -4.48
CA VAL A 78 10.51 -16.52 -5.55
C VAL A 78 11.80 -17.35 -5.66
N GLU A 79 12.97 -16.71 -5.54
CA GLU A 79 14.27 -17.38 -5.52
C GLU A 79 14.40 -18.33 -4.34
N GLN A 80 14.01 -17.89 -3.15
CA GLN A 80 13.97 -18.72 -1.95
C GLN A 80 13.03 -19.93 -2.12
N LEU A 81 11.83 -19.73 -2.69
CA LEU A 81 10.89 -20.82 -2.96
C LEU A 81 11.44 -21.85 -3.96
N LEU A 82 12.28 -21.42 -4.90
CA LEU A 82 12.89 -22.28 -5.93
C LEU A 82 14.27 -22.83 -5.51
N GLY A 83 14.80 -22.44 -4.36
CA GLY A 83 16.15 -22.79 -3.91
C GLY A 83 17.24 -22.27 -4.87
N LYS A 84 17.04 -21.07 -5.41
CA LYS A 84 17.98 -20.41 -6.33
C LYS A 84 18.69 -19.26 -5.63
N GLU A 85 19.92 -19.02 -6.06
CA GLU A 85 20.73 -17.89 -5.62
C GLU A 85 21.12 -17.08 -6.86
N ALA A 86 20.86 -15.77 -6.81
CA ALA A 86 21.28 -14.85 -7.87
C ALA A 86 22.81 -14.70 -7.87
N PRO A 87 23.44 -14.42 -9.02
CA PRO A 87 24.89 -14.20 -9.07
C PRO A 87 25.28 -12.94 -8.28
N PRO A 88 26.50 -12.85 -7.69
CA PRO A 88 26.89 -11.75 -6.80
C PRO A 88 26.83 -10.32 -7.39
N ARG A 89 26.73 -10.18 -8.72
CA ARG A 89 26.63 -8.88 -9.41
C ARG A 89 25.17 -8.40 -9.55
N ALA A 90 24.21 -9.31 -9.44
CA ALA A 90 22.78 -9.01 -9.63
C ALA A 90 22.26 -8.07 -8.55
#